data_AF-A0A2E7SCV1-F1
#
_entry.id   AF-A0A2E7SCV1-F1
#
_cell.length_a   1.000
_cell.length_b   1.000
_cell.length_c   1.000
_cell.angle_alpha   90.00
_cell.angle_beta   90.00
_cell.angle_gamma   90.00
#
_symmetry.space_group_name_H-M   'P 1'
#
loop_
_entity.id
_entity.type
_entity.pdbx_description
1 polymer ?
#
loop_
_entity_poly.entity_id
_entity_poly.type
_entity_poly.pdbx_seq_one_letter_code
_entity_poly.pdbx_strand_id
1 'polypeptide(L)'
;KKEPKKEEKKEVKKPEEKKEAPKPEEKKEVKKPEEKKEAPKPEEKKEVKKAEVKQVAFNKKCPVSGKDVDLAKLFAINFCCGNCLGDFTKDPTKHIAKVKEPDNKKCPISGKDIDASKQFVIGFCCGNCLGDFTKDPSKHIAKVQQ
;
A
#
# COMPACT_ATOMS: atom_id res chain seq x y z
N LYS A 1 28.74 26.75 -51.74
CA LYS A 1 28.50 26.05 -50.45
C LYS A 1 26.98 25.93 -50.31
N LYS A 2 26.41 24.82 -50.76
CA LYS A 2 26.18 23.55 -50.03
C LYS A 2 24.78 23.59 -49.38
N GLU A 3 23.97 22.65 -49.82
CA GLU A 3 22.56 22.36 -49.53
C GLU A 3 22.21 22.30 -48.04
N PRO A 4 20.92 22.13 -47.73
CA PRO A 4 20.59 20.86 -47.09
C PRO A 4 19.38 20.15 -47.72
N LYS A 5 19.60 18.89 -48.11
CA LYS A 5 18.59 17.84 -48.27
C LYS A 5 18.99 16.67 -47.36
N LYS A 6 18.10 16.26 -46.45
CA LYS A 6 17.90 14.89 -45.90
C LYS A 6 16.74 14.96 -44.91
N GLU A 7 15.57 14.34 -45.13
CA GLU A 7 15.27 12.91 -44.92
C GLU A 7 15.72 12.45 -43.51
N GLU A 8 14.95 11.79 -42.66
CA GLU A 8 13.92 10.76 -42.90
C GLU A 8 13.29 10.37 -41.53
N LYS A 9 12.07 9.79 -41.60
CA LYS A 9 11.57 8.64 -40.79
C LYS A 9 11.27 8.77 -39.28
N LYS A 10 10.04 8.37 -38.93
CA LYS A 10 9.67 7.05 -38.34
C LYS A 10 8.47 7.22 -37.38
N GLU A 11 7.25 7.01 -37.82
CA GLU A 11 6.53 5.72 -37.74
C GLU A 11 6.50 5.15 -36.31
N VAL A 12 5.44 5.46 -35.56
CA VAL A 12 5.07 4.73 -34.34
C VAL A 12 3.83 3.89 -34.66
N LYS A 13 4.09 2.62 -34.99
CA LYS A 13 3.12 1.53 -34.98
C LYS A 13 2.65 1.30 -33.54
N LYS A 14 1.34 1.24 -33.36
CA LYS A 14 0.63 0.78 -32.17
C LYS A 14 0.32 -0.72 -32.36
N PRO A 15 0.83 -1.63 -31.51
CA PRO A 15 0.41 -3.03 -31.54
C PRO A 15 -0.84 -3.25 -30.67
N GLU A 16 -1.86 -3.79 -31.34
CA GLU A 16 -2.70 -4.93 -30.95
C GLU A 16 -3.16 -5.07 -29.49
N GLU A 17 -4.47 -4.85 -29.27
CA GLU A 17 -5.23 -5.49 -28.21
C GLU A 17 -6.00 -6.66 -28.85
N LYS A 18 -5.52 -7.88 -28.60
CA LYS A 18 -6.22 -9.13 -28.90
C LYS A 18 -6.74 -9.69 -27.59
N LYS A 19 -8.06 -9.73 -27.42
CA LYS A 19 -8.70 -10.53 -26.37
C LYS A 19 -9.75 -11.43 -26.99
N GLU A 20 -9.37 -12.70 -27.08
CA GLU A 20 -10.20 -13.83 -27.44
C GLU A 20 -11.27 -14.06 -26.36
N ALA A 21 -12.47 -14.42 -26.81
CA ALA A 21 -13.45 -15.19 -26.05
C ALA A 21 -13.60 -16.55 -26.74
N PRO A 22 -13.78 -17.64 -25.97
CA PRO A 22 -14.97 -18.44 -26.19
C PRO A 22 -15.65 -18.94 -24.89
N LYS A 23 -16.96 -19.12 -25.01
CA LYS A 23 -17.94 -19.87 -24.17
C LYS A 23 -18.07 -21.32 -24.78
N PRO A 24 -18.96 -22.26 -24.36
CA PRO A 24 -19.62 -22.66 -23.09
C PRO A 24 -19.57 -24.21 -22.84
N GLU A 25 -20.41 -24.72 -21.91
CA GLU A 25 -20.95 -26.10 -21.76
C GLU A 25 -20.13 -27.08 -20.86
N GLU A 26 -20.64 -27.97 -20.01
CA GLU A 26 -21.98 -28.57 -19.86
C GLU A 26 -22.13 -29.28 -18.47
N LYS A 27 -23.36 -29.23 -17.91
CA LYS A 27 -24.16 -30.29 -17.25
C LYS A 27 -23.78 -31.03 -15.92
N LYS A 28 -24.88 -31.18 -15.14
CA LYS A 28 -25.38 -32.35 -14.37
C LYS A 28 -25.10 -32.38 -12.85
N GLU A 29 -26.02 -31.98 -11.97
CA GLU A 29 -27.30 -32.56 -11.51
C GLU A 29 -27.15 -33.66 -10.41
N VAL A 30 -27.95 -33.49 -9.34
CA VAL A 30 -28.57 -34.51 -8.46
C VAL A 30 -28.04 -34.71 -6.99
N LYS A 31 -28.97 -34.45 -6.05
CA LYS A 31 -29.31 -35.13 -4.77
C LYS A 31 -28.94 -34.51 -3.40
N LYS A 32 -30.01 -34.07 -2.71
CA LYS A 32 -30.25 -33.96 -1.25
C LYS A 32 -31.10 -35.20 -0.83
N PRO A 33 -30.95 -35.76 0.39
CA PRO A 33 -31.87 -35.45 1.51
C PRO A 33 -31.19 -35.38 2.89
N GLU A 34 -31.58 -34.41 3.74
CA GLU A 34 -32.21 -34.59 5.07
C GLU A 34 -31.24 -34.96 6.21
N GLU A 35 -30.77 -33.99 6.98
CA GLU A 35 -31.34 -33.48 8.25
C GLU A 35 -30.77 -34.22 9.48
N LYS A 36 -29.81 -33.57 10.16
CA LYS A 36 -29.64 -33.68 11.61
C LYS A 36 -29.03 -32.41 12.17
N LYS A 37 -29.82 -31.75 13.03
CA LYS A 37 -29.49 -30.69 13.99
C LYS A 37 -28.07 -30.82 14.55
N GLU A 38 -27.29 -29.74 14.48
CA GLU A 38 -26.79 -28.97 15.63
C GLU A 38 -25.91 -27.80 15.15
N ALA A 39 -25.88 -26.73 15.96
CA ALA A 39 -25.17 -25.45 15.83
C ALA A 39 -25.85 -24.31 15.01
N PRO A 40 -25.93 -23.09 15.59
CA PRO A 40 -26.69 -21.98 15.02
C PRO A 40 -25.98 -21.32 13.83
N LYS A 41 -26.69 -21.34 12.69
CA LYS A 41 -26.78 -20.34 11.61
C LYS A 41 -25.56 -19.40 11.39
N PRO A 42 -24.71 -19.67 10.39
CA PRO A 42 -23.99 -18.64 9.65
C PRO A 42 -24.49 -18.59 8.19
N GLU A 43 -25.44 -17.70 7.92
CA GLU A 43 -25.78 -17.21 6.56
C GLU A 43 -25.45 -15.71 6.55
N GLU A 44 -24.33 -15.32 5.95
CA GLU A 44 -24.21 -14.93 4.55
C GLU A 44 -24.54 -13.44 4.32
N LYS A 45 -23.52 -12.57 4.43
CA LYS A 45 -22.96 -11.69 3.37
C LYS A 45 -22.27 -10.49 4.00
N LYS A 46 -21.02 -10.28 3.56
CA LYS A 46 -20.11 -9.17 3.87
C LYS A 46 -19.40 -9.33 5.21
N GLU A 47 -18.07 -9.57 5.14
CA GLU A 47 -17.03 -9.24 6.14
C GLU A 47 -15.94 -10.30 6.36
N VAL A 48 -15.95 -11.41 5.60
CA VAL A 48 -14.72 -12.19 5.39
C VAL A 48 -13.84 -11.48 4.35
N LYS A 49 -13.22 -10.35 4.74
CA LYS A 49 -12.04 -9.73 4.09
C LYS A 49 -11.46 -8.52 4.85
N LYS A 50 -11.72 -8.39 6.17
CA LYS A 50 -11.17 -7.29 6.99
C LYS A 50 -10.47 -7.81 8.26
N ALA A 51 -9.86 -8.98 8.14
CA ALA A 51 -8.75 -9.45 8.97
C ALA A 51 -7.76 -10.00 7.94
N GLU A 52 -6.75 -9.24 7.51
CA GLU A 52 -5.37 -9.48 7.94
C GLU A 52 -4.43 -8.34 7.51
N VAL A 53 -4.86 -7.08 7.60
CA VAL A 53 -3.90 -5.99 7.77
C VAL A 53 -4.39 -5.16 8.93
N LYS A 54 -4.20 -5.71 10.14
CA LYS A 54 -3.91 -4.89 11.31
C LYS A 54 -2.63 -4.12 10.98
N GLN A 55 -2.72 -3.06 10.18
CA GLN A 55 -1.73 -2.00 10.18
C GLN A 55 -1.90 -1.28 11.52
N VAL A 56 -1.38 -1.92 12.56
CA VAL A 56 -1.23 -1.30 13.87
C VAL A 56 -0.20 -0.21 13.62
N ALA A 57 -0.65 1.03 13.60
CA ALA A 57 0.26 2.16 13.58
C ALA A 57 1.31 1.93 14.69
N PHE A 58 2.57 2.23 14.38
CA PHE A 58 3.68 2.15 15.34
C PHE A 58 3.49 3.11 16.51
N ASN A 59 2.56 4.07 16.38
CA ASN A 59 2.15 4.98 17.43
C ASN A 59 0.71 4.71 17.88
N LYS A 60 0.41 5.11 19.11
CA LYS A 60 -0.96 5.25 19.64
C LYS A 60 -1.43 6.70 19.60
N LYS A 61 -0.49 7.65 19.64
CA LYS A 61 -0.75 9.08 19.64
C LYS A 61 -0.24 9.72 18.37
N CYS A 62 -1.01 10.70 17.88
CA CYS A 62 -0.68 11.49 16.71
C CYS A 62 0.60 12.28 17.00
N PRO A 63 1.65 12.16 16.19
CA PRO A 63 2.94 12.81 16.46
C PRO A 63 2.88 14.34 16.29
N VAL A 64 1.88 14.84 15.55
CA VAL A 64 1.68 16.27 15.30
C VAL A 64 0.92 16.93 16.46
N SER A 65 -0.16 16.31 16.96
CA SER A 65 -1.07 16.93 17.93
C SER A 65 -1.23 16.19 19.26
N GLY A 66 -0.67 14.98 19.43
CA GLY A 66 -0.79 14.17 20.65
C GLY A 66 -2.15 13.51 20.90
N LYS A 67 -3.13 13.71 20.01
CA LYS A 67 -4.46 13.07 20.09
C LYS A 67 -4.41 11.60 19.66
N ASP A 68 -5.48 10.86 19.92
CA ASP A 68 -5.59 9.46 19.52
C ASP A 68 -5.60 9.30 17.99
N VAL A 69 -5.00 8.22 17.49
CA VAL A 69 -4.81 8.01 16.05
C VAL A 69 -6.04 7.42 15.39
N ASP A 70 -6.32 7.88 14.17
CA ASP A 70 -7.43 7.40 13.37
C ASP A 70 -6.94 6.39 12.33
N LEU A 71 -7.61 5.23 12.25
CA LEU A 71 -7.24 4.15 11.34
C LEU A 71 -7.47 4.48 9.86
N ALA A 72 -8.21 5.54 9.54
CA ALA A 72 -8.36 6.02 8.16
C ALA A 72 -7.27 7.04 7.76
N LYS A 73 -6.41 7.47 8.70
CA LYS A 73 -5.33 8.44 8.47
C LYS A 73 -3.98 7.84 8.83
N LEU A 74 -3.51 6.98 7.93
CA LEU A 74 -2.24 6.27 8.04
C LEU A 74 -1.24 6.77 6.99
N PHE A 75 0.03 6.83 7.39
CA PHE A 75 1.17 7.03 6.49
C PHE A 75 2.03 5.77 6.53
N ALA A 76 1.96 4.98 5.47
CA ALA A 76 2.74 3.76 5.34
C ALA A 76 4.03 4.01 4.56
N ILE A 77 5.15 3.50 5.06
CA ILE A 77 6.45 3.56 4.41
C ILE A 77 6.89 2.11 4.18
N ASN A 78 7.07 1.73 2.92
CA ASN A 78 7.46 0.37 2.57
C ASN A 78 8.98 0.26 2.37
N PHE A 79 9.55 -0.83 2.84
CA PHE A 79 10.98 -1.11 2.77
C PHE A 79 11.25 -2.40 1.99
N CYS A 80 12.42 -2.51 1.37
CA CYS A 80 12.79 -3.69 0.60
C CYS A 80 13.19 -4.90 1.46
N CYS A 81 13.52 -4.68 2.73
CA CYS A 81 13.97 -5.74 3.63
C CYS A 81 13.84 -5.34 5.11
N GLY A 82 13.92 -6.32 6.00
CA GLY A 82 13.86 -6.11 7.45
C GLY A 82 15.01 -5.24 7.99
N ASN A 83 16.20 -5.28 7.36
CA ASN A 83 17.31 -4.45 7.78
C ASN A 83 17.03 -2.96 7.56
N CYS A 84 16.40 -2.61 6.43
CA CYS A 84 15.99 -1.23 6.15
C CYS A 84 14.89 -0.75 7.11
N LEU A 85 13.89 -1.59 7.38
CA LEU A 85 12.86 -1.27 8.38
C LEU A 85 13.48 -1.07 9.77
N GLY A 86 14.42 -1.94 10.17
CA GLY A 86 15.12 -1.84 11.45
C GLY A 86 15.99 -0.59 11.56
N ASP A 87 16.74 -0.24 10.51
CA ASP A 87 17.56 0.98 10.42
C ASP A 87 16.67 2.23 10.53
N PHE A 88 15.55 2.23 9.81
CA PHE A 88 14.54 3.28 9.91
C PHE A 88 13.96 3.38 11.32
N THR A 89 13.59 2.27 11.95
CA THR A 89 12.99 2.27 13.29
C THR A 89 13.97 2.78 14.35
N LYS A 90 15.26 2.46 14.21
CA LYS A 90 16.30 2.95 15.13
C LYS A 90 16.54 4.44 15.01
N ASP A 91 16.53 4.99 13.79
CA ASP A 91 16.94 6.37 13.55
C ASP A 91 16.09 7.04 12.46
N PRO A 92 14.77 7.14 12.65
CA PRO A 92 13.86 7.48 11.56
C PRO A 92 14.09 8.92 11.05
N THR A 93 14.56 9.82 11.91
CA THR A 93 14.92 11.21 11.57
C THR A 93 15.99 11.30 10.49
N LYS A 94 16.93 10.34 10.41
CA LYS A 94 17.99 10.32 9.38
C LYS A 94 17.47 9.87 8.02
N HIS A 95 16.46 9.01 8.00
CA HIS A 95 15.97 8.36 6.78
C HIS A 95 14.67 8.95 6.25
N ILE A 96 13.88 9.62 7.09
CA ILE A 96 12.57 10.18 6.72
C ILE A 96 12.66 11.25 5.64
N ALA A 97 13.77 12.00 5.55
CA ALA A 97 13.99 12.97 4.48
C ALA A 97 14.07 12.31 3.08
N LYS A 98 14.34 11.01 3.02
CA LYS A 98 14.34 10.23 1.78
C LYS A 98 12.94 9.71 1.42
N VAL A 99 11.98 9.81 2.34
CA VAL A 99 10.59 9.42 2.15
C VAL A 99 9.82 10.62 1.63
N LYS A 100 9.39 10.55 0.36
CA LYS A 100 8.71 11.67 -0.32
C LYS A 100 7.18 11.58 -0.22
N GLU A 101 6.67 10.36 -0.15
CA GLU A 101 5.24 10.07 -0.23
C GLU A 101 4.91 8.80 0.57
N PRO A 102 3.66 8.68 1.05
CA PRO A 102 3.18 7.42 1.62
C PRO A 102 3.06 6.35 0.52
N ASP A 103 3.10 5.09 0.91
CA ASP A 103 2.98 3.93 0.02
C ASP A 103 3.99 3.93 -1.14
N ASN A 104 5.23 4.31 -0.82
CA ASN A 104 6.32 4.39 -1.76
C ASN A 104 6.56 3.05 -2.46
N LYS A 105 6.84 3.10 -3.77
CA LYS A 105 7.11 1.92 -4.61
C LYS A 105 8.57 1.46 -4.54
N LYS A 106 9.48 2.36 -4.17
CA LYS A 106 10.91 2.07 -4.01
C LYS A 106 11.35 2.36 -2.59
N CYS A 107 12.19 1.48 -2.05
CA CYS A 107 12.72 1.60 -0.70
C CYS A 107 13.47 2.94 -0.55
N PRO A 108 13.12 3.78 0.44
CA PRO A 108 13.73 5.10 0.61
C PRO A 108 15.19 5.04 1.07
N ILE A 109 15.61 3.90 1.64
CA ILE A 109 16.97 3.70 2.14
C ILE A 109 17.90 3.20 1.02
N SER A 110 17.47 2.18 0.28
CA SER A 110 18.32 1.49 -0.70
C SER A 110 17.92 1.67 -2.17
N GLY A 111 16.74 2.24 -2.47
CA GLY A 111 16.22 2.41 -3.83
C GLY A 111 15.72 1.13 -4.53
N LYS A 112 15.84 -0.04 -3.88
CA LYS A 112 15.35 -1.34 -4.37
C LYS A 112 13.82 -1.42 -4.30
N ASP A 113 13.26 -2.45 -4.94
CA ASP A 113 11.82 -2.75 -4.89
C ASP A 113 11.35 -3.05 -3.46
N ILE A 114 10.12 -2.66 -3.13
CA ILE A 114 9.57 -2.76 -1.78
C ILE A 114 8.98 -4.13 -1.48
N ASP A 115 9.03 -4.54 -0.22
CA ASP A 115 8.33 -5.73 0.26
C ASP A 115 7.12 -5.28 1.08
N ALA A 116 5.92 -5.67 0.65
CA ALA A 116 4.66 -5.29 1.30
C ALA A 116 4.54 -5.81 2.75
N SER A 117 5.34 -6.80 3.13
CA SER A 117 5.39 -7.33 4.49
C SER A 117 6.29 -6.50 5.41
N LYS A 118 7.04 -5.52 4.88
CA LYS A 118 8.02 -4.69 5.60
C LYS A 118 7.63 -3.22 5.49
N GLN A 119 6.61 -2.85 6.26
CA GLN A 119 6.08 -1.50 6.28
C GLN A 119 6.19 -0.88 7.68
N PHE A 120 6.49 0.41 7.72
CA PHE A 120 6.39 1.24 8.90
C PHE A 120 5.17 2.15 8.75
N VAL A 121 4.18 1.98 9.62
CA VAL A 121 2.90 2.70 9.51
C VAL A 121 2.75 3.68 10.65
N ILE A 122 2.44 4.92 10.32
CA ILE A 122 2.28 6.03 11.26
C ILE A 122 0.82 6.45 11.25
N GLY A 123 0.19 6.47 12.42
CA GLY A 123 -1.19 6.91 12.57
C GLY A 123 -1.29 8.40 12.89
N PHE A 124 -2.32 9.04 12.35
CA PHE A 124 -2.63 10.45 12.59
C PHE A 124 -4.07 10.60 13.04
N CYS A 125 -4.36 11.60 13.88
CA CYS A 125 -5.72 11.84 14.37
C CYS A 125 -6.65 12.48 13.33
N CYS A 126 -6.09 13.14 12.30
CA CYS A 126 -6.86 13.85 11.28
C CYS A 126 -6.06 14.08 9.99
N GLY A 127 -6.75 14.52 8.93
CA GLY A 127 -6.14 14.80 7.62
C GLY A 127 -5.13 15.94 7.65
N ASN A 128 -5.38 16.97 8.47
CA ASN A 128 -4.46 18.10 8.59
C ASN A 128 -3.12 17.67 9.20
N CYS A 129 -3.13 16.76 10.18
CA CYS A 129 -1.90 16.23 10.78
C CYS A 129 -1.13 15.38 9.78
N LEU A 130 -1.81 14.53 9.00
CA LEU A 130 -1.18 13.77 7.92
C LEU A 130 -0.54 14.72 6.89
N GLY A 131 -1.26 15.77 6.49
CA GLY A 131 -0.76 16.78 5.56
C GLY A 131 0.46 17.55 6.10
N ASP A 132 0.42 17.97 7.36
CA ASP A 132 1.54 18.64 8.03
C ASP A 132 2.77 17.72 8.10
N PHE A 133 2.56 16.46 8.44
CA PHE A 133 3.60 15.44 8.42
C PHE A 133 4.17 15.23 7.02
N THR A 134 3.35 15.15 5.96
CA THR A 134 3.86 14.99 4.60
C THR A 134 4.70 16.18 4.12
N LYS A 135 4.43 17.39 4.62
CA LYS A 135 5.22 18.59 4.30
C LYS A 135 6.56 18.62 5.02
N ASP A 136 6.60 18.18 6.27
CA ASP A 136 7.82 18.20 7.08
C ASP A 136 7.86 17.02 8.05
N PRO A 137 8.13 15.81 7.54
CA PRO A 137 8.02 14.61 8.35
C PRO A 137 9.16 14.54 9.38
N SER A 138 10.31 15.15 9.08
CA SER A 138 11.48 15.25 9.97
C SER A 138 11.17 15.92 11.32
N LYS A 139 10.27 16.91 11.35
CA LYS A 139 9.87 17.60 12.60
C LYS A 139 9.08 16.72 13.56
N HIS A 140 8.32 15.77 13.03
CA HIS A 140 7.33 15.01 13.81
C HIS A 140 7.71 13.55 13.99
N ILE A 141 8.59 13.00 13.16
CA ILE A 141 8.94 11.56 13.20
C ILE A 141 9.52 11.11 14.54
N ALA A 142 10.28 11.98 15.22
CA ALA A 142 10.85 11.68 16.54
C ALA A 142 9.77 11.43 17.62
N LYS A 143 8.53 11.92 17.40
CA LYS A 143 7.38 11.76 18.29
C LYS A 143 6.55 10.52 17.99
N VAL A 144 6.88 9.75 16.96
CA VAL A 144 6.11 8.55 16.56
C VAL A 144 6.35 7.37 17.50
N GLN A 145 7.54 7.25 18.08
CA GLN A 145 7.88 6.14 18.99
C GLN A 145 7.71 6.50 20.48
N GLN A 146 7.16 7.68 20.77
CA GLN A 146 6.89 8.21 22.11
C GLN A 146 5.47 7.82 22.55
#